data_AF-A0A2N5K9Y6-F1
#
_entry.id   AF-A0A2N5K9Y6-F1
#
_cell.length_a   1.000
_cell.length_b   1.000
_cell.length_c   1.000
_cell.angle_alpha   90.00
_cell.angle_beta   90.00
_cell.angle_gamma   90.00
#
_symmetry.space_group_name_H-M   'P 1'
#
loop_
_entity.id
_entity.type
_entity.pdbx_description
1 polymer ?
#
loop_
_entity_poly.entity_id
_entity_poly.type
_entity_poly.pdbx_seq_one_letter_code
_entity_poly.pdbx_strand_id
1 'polypeptide(L)'
;MQRIIQRLLQAWPLLGALPLLRYLPTITTAPPAGVWPVPWRLDALALIFLLSLCASVALPALYGSPHSLIPWSDTLRALTALGVLLPALLLDHLLALPAALVLASALVRSWRWAAAAGVLLAGLILLRIGGGTTWPAAETAGVLTPGVFLMLVAATCVGLPCYPAGLAHQRYDPVRLMLQPIWLLPLLRTFAWGPWHSGWSVAIVLLGGATALWSASTALWSTSETERVERVVGTWQGLALACVGLATPVAAASALWQVLAYGLGLALLQPYASERGRSALWAAPLPPSATFVACWLAQGAAAASGAFLLAAALWLATMLSGLAVLRLMSATRPSWRSAGWLLAACSIALGVVAPLPLRWLVMPAVELLQGGLTPFGLLDIWPWVGIAALDAGQRRVAVLPSIAVALLAVVSAALVWLLARLFGWSSAEAAGNPATGTEVWTEIDGQVWWTRGTRRRG
;
A
#
# COMPACT_ATOMS: atom_id res chain seq x y z
N MET A 1 8.36 12.69 33.32
CA MET A 1 8.84 13.64 32.29
C MET A 1 9.31 12.96 31.01
N GLN A 2 10.29 12.05 31.05
CA GLN A 2 10.84 11.36 29.86
C GLN A 2 9.78 10.66 28.98
N ARG A 3 8.82 9.95 29.58
CA ARG A 3 7.69 9.31 28.84
C ARG A 3 6.76 10.32 28.15
N ILE A 4 6.60 11.53 28.70
CA ILE A 4 5.75 12.59 28.12
C ILE A 4 6.47 13.22 26.92
N ILE A 5 7.76 13.56 27.10
CA ILE A 5 8.61 14.08 26.02
C ILE A 5 8.67 13.06 24.87
N GLN A 6 8.80 11.78 25.19
CA GLN A 6 8.78 10.69 24.21
C GLN A 6 7.47 10.65 23.41
N ARG A 7 6.31 10.67 24.08
CA ARG A 7 5.01 10.68 23.39
C ARG A 7 4.77 11.93 22.55
N LEU A 8 5.25 13.09 23.01
CA LEU A 8 5.17 14.34 22.26
C LEU A 8 6.02 14.29 20.98
N LEU A 9 7.25 13.76 21.06
CA LEU A 9 8.12 13.56 19.90
C LEU A 9 7.54 12.55 18.90
N GLN A 10 6.87 11.50 19.39
CA GLN A 10 6.20 10.51 18.54
C GLN A 10 4.94 11.05 17.86
N ALA A 11 4.23 11.98 18.50
CA ALA A 11 3.04 12.64 17.94
C ALA A 11 3.39 13.78 16.98
N TRP A 12 4.61 14.32 17.05
CA TRP A 12 5.06 15.48 16.27
C TRP A 12 4.80 15.37 14.75
N PRO A 13 5.06 14.23 14.08
CA PRO A 13 4.79 14.12 12.64
C PRO A 13 3.29 14.23 12.30
N LEU A 14 2.42 13.70 13.15
CA LEU A 14 0.96 13.80 12.99
C LEU A 14 0.46 15.20 13.35
N LEU A 15 0.98 15.78 14.44
CA LEU A 15 0.66 17.13 14.87
C LEU A 15 1.17 18.20 13.90
N GLY A 16 2.23 17.95 13.15
CA GLY A 16 2.70 18.82 12.07
C GLY A 16 1.84 18.72 10.81
N ALA A 17 1.26 17.54 10.53
CA ALA A 17 0.42 17.32 9.37
C ALA A 17 -1.05 17.77 9.56
N LEU A 18 -1.59 17.70 10.78
CA LEU A 18 -2.98 18.07 11.09
C LEU A 18 -3.33 19.57 10.86
N PRO A 19 -2.46 20.56 11.17
CA PRO A 19 -2.71 21.97 10.86
C PRO A 19 -2.85 22.24 9.36
N LEU A 20 -2.18 21.44 8.51
CA LEU A 20 -2.30 21.55 7.05
C LEU A 20 -3.74 21.24 6.59
N LEU A 21 -4.47 20.37 7.31
CA LEU A 21 -5.87 20.07 7.02
C LEU A 21 -6.81 21.26 7.32
N ARG A 22 -6.45 22.20 8.20
CA ARG A 22 -7.31 23.36 8.51
C ARG A 22 -7.39 24.38 7.39
N TYR A 23 -6.45 24.33 6.43
CA TYR A 23 -6.45 25.20 5.26
C TYR A 23 -7.22 24.60 4.06
N LEU A 24 -7.85 23.42 4.23
CA LEU A 24 -8.73 22.78 3.24
C LEU A 24 -9.97 23.62 2.81
N PRO A 25 -10.64 24.41 3.67
CA PRO A 25 -11.93 25.03 3.29
C PRO A 25 -11.83 26.50 2.82
N THR A 26 -10.67 27.16 2.91
CA THR A 26 -10.52 28.55 2.44
C THR A 26 -10.04 28.59 1.00
N ILE A 27 -10.90 28.15 0.07
CA ILE A 27 -10.64 28.12 -1.38
C ILE A 27 -11.56 29.12 -2.07
N THR A 28 -11.19 30.41 -2.03
CA THR A 28 -11.84 31.45 -2.84
C THR A 28 -10.79 32.48 -3.28
N THR A 29 -9.89 32.09 -4.18
CA THR A 29 -9.21 32.95 -5.20
C THR A 29 -8.26 32.07 -5.99
N ALA A 30 -8.45 31.98 -7.31
CA ALA A 30 -7.88 30.97 -8.21
C ALA A 30 -6.33 30.98 -8.32
N PRO A 31 -5.64 29.93 -7.82
CA PRO A 31 -4.35 29.47 -8.34
C PRO A 31 -4.59 28.49 -9.51
N PRO A 32 -3.57 28.12 -10.31
CA PRO A 32 -3.71 27.04 -11.30
C PRO A 32 -4.25 25.77 -10.63
N ALA A 33 -5.16 25.07 -11.33
CA ALA A 33 -5.90 23.93 -10.80
C ALA A 33 -4.98 22.93 -10.06
N GLY A 34 -5.36 22.57 -8.83
CA GLY A 34 -4.65 21.58 -8.00
C GLY A 34 -3.47 22.09 -7.16
N VAL A 35 -3.09 23.37 -7.25
CA VAL A 35 -2.01 23.93 -6.41
C VAL A 35 -2.60 24.62 -5.18
N TRP A 36 -2.24 24.16 -3.98
CA TRP A 36 -2.66 24.81 -2.74
C TRP A 36 -1.95 26.17 -2.56
N PRO A 37 -2.68 27.22 -2.12
CA PRO A 37 -2.15 28.56 -1.91
C PRO A 37 -1.40 28.64 -0.58
N VAL A 38 -0.30 27.89 -0.47
CA VAL A 38 0.66 27.97 0.63
C VAL A 38 1.96 28.58 0.04
N PRO A 39 2.73 29.41 0.77
CA PRO A 39 3.99 29.99 0.28
C PRO A 39 5.04 28.95 -0.18
N TRP A 40 4.83 27.68 0.19
CA TRP A 40 5.55 26.51 -0.27
C TRP A 40 4.54 25.68 -1.08
N ARG A 41 4.83 25.36 -2.34
CA ARG A 41 3.93 24.56 -3.21
C ARG A 41 3.81 23.13 -2.70
N LEU A 42 2.99 22.91 -1.69
CA LEU A 42 2.65 21.58 -1.20
C LEU A 42 1.50 21.06 -2.07
N ASP A 43 1.85 20.29 -3.09
CA ASP A 43 0.85 19.69 -3.97
C ASP A 43 0.12 18.53 -3.29
N ALA A 44 -1.12 18.27 -3.70
CA ALA A 44 -1.98 17.27 -3.05
C ALA A 44 -1.35 15.86 -3.08
N LEU A 45 -0.53 15.58 -4.11
CA LEU A 45 0.22 14.34 -4.22
C LEU A 45 1.26 14.21 -3.10
N ALA A 46 2.15 15.19 -2.91
CA ALA A 46 3.15 15.16 -1.84
C ALA A 46 2.51 15.06 -0.45
N LEU A 47 1.36 15.71 -0.25
CA LEU A 47 0.61 15.62 1.01
C LEU A 47 0.17 14.19 1.33
N ILE A 48 -0.38 13.46 0.36
CA ILE A 48 -0.84 12.08 0.53
C ILE A 48 0.32 11.19 0.97
N PHE A 49 1.47 11.32 0.33
CA PHE A 49 2.69 10.59 0.69
C PHE A 49 3.19 10.99 2.07
N LEU A 50 3.22 12.28 2.39
CA LEU A 50 3.62 12.76 3.70
C LEU A 50 2.70 12.20 4.80
N LEU A 51 1.39 12.24 4.61
CA LEU A 51 0.40 11.69 5.56
C LEU A 51 0.60 10.19 5.76
N SER A 52 0.82 9.45 4.66
CA SER A 52 1.10 8.01 4.71
C SER A 52 2.39 7.70 5.47
N LEU A 53 3.49 8.40 5.17
CA LEU A 53 4.77 8.22 5.84
C LEU A 53 4.70 8.61 7.32
N CYS A 54 4.05 9.73 7.64
CA CYS A 54 3.80 10.14 9.01
C CYS A 54 2.97 9.10 9.78
N ALA A 55 1.92 8.54 9.17
CA ALA A 55 1.13 7.48 9.78
C ALA A 55 1.96 6.20 10.01
N SER A 56 2.75 5.78 9.01
CA SER A 56 3.64 4.62 9.09
C SER A 56 4.69 4.73 10.20
N VAL A 57 5.19 5.94 10.48
CA VAL A 57 6.22 6.16 11.51
C VAL A 57 5.61 6.45 12.88
N ALA A 58 4.60 7.32 12.95
CA ALA A 58 4.05 7.79 14.21
C ALA A 58 3.10 6.79 14.88
N LEU A 59 2.25 6.09 14.11
CA LEU A 59 1.29 5.16 14.71
C LEU A 59 2.01 4.00 15.43
N PRO A 60 3.04 3.35 14.85
CA PRO A 60 3.78 2.32 15.57
C PRO A 60 4.53 2.85 16.79
N ALA A 61 5.01 4.09 16.72
CA ALA A 61 5.71 4.71 17.83
C ALA A 61 4.76 5.06 18.99
N LEU A 62 3.60 5.65 18.70
CA LEU A 62 2.61 6.08 19.70
C LEU A 62 1.89 4.92 20.38
N TYR A 63 1.62 3.88 19.62
CA TYR A 63 0.87 2.71 20.09
C TYR A 63 1.77 1.51 20.42
N GLY A 64 3.09 1.69 20.32
CA GLY A 64 4.10 0.75 20.79
C GLY A 64 4.00 0.52 22.30
N SER A 65 3.75 -0.74 22.69
CA SER A 65 3.97 -1.21 24.07
C SER A 65 5.42 -0.92 24.49
N PRO A 66 5.73 -0.69 25.78
CA PRO A 66 7.12 -0.66 26.27
C PRO A 66 7.92 -1.93 25.96
N HIS A 67 7.25 -3.02 25.55
CA HIS A 67 7.85 -4.26 25.03
C HIS A 67 7.75 -4.40 23.50
N SER A 68 7.54 -3.31 22.77
CA SER A 68 7.46 -3.33 21.30
C SER A 68 8.75 -3.86 20.68
N LEU A 69 8.61 -4.71 19.66
CA LEU A 69 9.73 -5.27 18.90
C LEU A 69 10.51 -4.22 18.10
N ILE A 70 9.99 -3.00 17.95
CA ILE A 70 10.70 -1.89 17.32
C ILE A 70 11.58 -1.23 18.38
N PRO A 71 12.91 -1.35 18.29
CA PRO A 71 13.81 -0.63 19.17
C PRO A 71 13.59 0.88 19.02
N TRP A 72 13.74 1.64 20.10
CA TRP A 72 13.69 3.10 20.05
C TRP A 72 14.66 3.70 19.02
N SER A 73 15.81 3.04 18.81
CA SER A 73 16.77 3.41 17.76
C SER A 73 16.16 3.38 16.36
N ASP A 74 15.26 2.45 16.06
CA ASP A 74 14.62 2.34 14.75
C ASP A 74 13.51 3.39 14.58
N THR A 75 12.81 3.75 15.66
CA THR A 75 11.87 4.89 15.64
C THR A 75 12.62 6.19 15.36
N LEU A 76 13.75 6.42 16.04
CA LEU A 76 14.58 7.60 15.79
C LEU A 76 15.15 7.60 14.36
N ARG A 77 15.62 6.45 13.85
CA ARG A 77 16.06 6.30 12.44
C ARG A 77 14.94 6.63 11.45
N ALA A 78 13.72 6.19 11.73
CA ALA A 78 12.57 6.48 10.88
C ALA A 78 12.18 7.97 10.91
N LEU A 79 12.19 8.60 12.09
CA LEU A 79 11.93 10.02 12.25
C LEU A 79 13.01 10.88 11.57
N THR A 80 14.28 10.51 11.69
CA THR A 80 15.37 11.23 11.01
C THR A 80 15.28 11.06 9.49
N ALA A 81 14.99 9.86 9.00
CA ALA A 81 14.78 9.63 7.57
C ALA A 81 13.57 10.41 7.04
N LEU A 82 12.47 10.47 7.79
CA LEU A 82 11.31 11.31 7.47
C LEU A 82 11.69 12.79 7.45
N GLY A 83 12.48 13.27 8.42
CA GLY A 83 12.99 14.64 8.47
C GLY A 83 13.86 15.01 7.26
N VAL A 84 14.61 14.05 6.71
CA VAL A 84 15.39 14.22 5.47
C VAL A 84 14.48 14.26 4.22
N LEU A 85 13.43 13.44 4.20
CA LEU A 85 12.50 13.36 3.07
C LEU A 85 11.52 14.53 3.00
N LEU A 86 11.12 15.08 4.15
CA LEU A 86 10.15 16.17 4.26
C LEU A 86 10.50 17.41 3.41
N PRO A 87 11.70 18.01 3.49
CA PRO A 87 12.05 19.13 2.63
C PRO A 87 12.06 18.73 1.15
N ALA A 88 12.49 17.52 0.81
CA ALA A 88 12.51 17.06 -0.58
C ALA A 88 11.12 16.87 -1.18
N LEU A 89 10.12 16.50 -0.37
CA LEU A 89 8.71 16.44 -0.77
C LEU A 89 8.09 17.82 -0.99
N LEU A 90 8.63 18.85 -0.35
CA LEU A 90 8.19 20.25 -0.47
C LEU A 90 8.88 21.00 -1.62
N LEU A 91 9.95 20.43 -2.18
CA LEU A 91 10.71 21.02 -3.27
C LEU A 91 10.28 20.43 -4.61
N ASP A 92 9.90 21.29 -5.56
CA ASP A 92 9.55 20.88 -6.93
C ASP A 92 10.78 20.49 -7.80
N HIS A 93 11.98 20.47 -7.21
CA HIS A 93 13.24 20.20 -7.91
C HIS A 93 13.41 18.71 -8.20
N LEU A 94 13.75 18.34 -9.44
CA LEU A 94 13.88 16.94 -9.90
C LEU A 94 14.84 16.12 -9.03
N LEU A 95 15.98 16.71 -8.67
CA LEU A 95 17.03 16.02 -7.92
C LEU A 95 16.84 16.00 -6.40
N ALA A 96 15.86 16.72 -5.85
CA ALA A 96 15.70 16.82 -4.38
C ALA A 96 15.30 15.47 -3.76
N LEU A 97 14.25 14.84 -4.30
CA LEU A 97 13.76 13.53 -3.84
C LEU A 97 14.81 12.41 -3.94
N PRO A 98 15.46 12.14 -5.10
CA PRO A 98 16.46 11.08 -5.18
C PRO A 98 17.67 11.34 -4.28
N ALA A 99 18.13 12.59 -4.13
CA ALA A 99 19.21 12.92 -3.20
C ALA A 99 18.82 12.63 -1.75
N ALA A 100 17.59 13.00 -1.34
CA ALA A 100 17.07 12.67 -0.03
C ALA A 100 16.90 11.16 0.20
N LEU A 101 16.51 10.40 -0.83
CA LEU A 101 16.44 8.93 -0.77
C LEU A 101 17.82 8.28 -0.63
N VAL A 102 18.86 8.83 -1.28
CA VAL A 102 20.25 8.40 -1.10
C VAL A 102 20.72 8.68 0.33
N LEU A 103 20.45 9.86 0.88
CA LEU A 103 20.78 10.18 2.27
C LEU A 103 20.02 9.27 3.26
N ALA A 104 18.73 9.04 3.02
CA ALA A 104 17.91 8.13 3.82
C ALA A 104 18.40 6.67 3.72
N SER A 105 19.10 6.27 2.66
CA SER A 105 19.62 4.90 2.50
C SER A 105 20.60 4.51 3.61
N ALA A 106 21.41 5.46 4.09
CA ALA A 106 22.33 5.25 5.22
C ALA A 106 21.56 4.94 6.52
N LEU A 107 20.39 5.56 6.68
CA LEU A 107 19.50 5.34 7.81
C LEU A 107 18.70 4.05 7.68
N VAL A 108 18.28 3.66 6.47
CA VAL A 108 17.53 2.42 6.20
C VAL A 108 18.43 1.18 6.22
N ARG A 109 19.75 1.32 6.04
CA ARG A 109 20.73 0.21 6.06
C ARG A 109 20.38 -0.95 5.11
N SER A 110 19.71 -0.63 4.00
CA SER A 110 19.39 -1.60 2.94
C SER A 110 20.14 -1.27 1.67
N TRP A 111 20.95 -2.22 1.20
CA TRP A 111 21.64 -2.08 -0.09
C TRP A 111 20.66 -1.92 -1.26
N ARG A 112 19.47 -2.55 -1.19
CA ARG A 112 18.42 -2.42 -2.21
C ARG A 112 17.85 -1.02 -2.24
N TRP A 113 17.64 -0.42 -1.07
CA TRP A 113 17.21 0.98 -0.98
C TRP A 113 18.26 1.91 -1.60
N ALA A 114 19.54 1.71 -1.27
CA ALA A 114 20.64 2.48 -1.84
C ALA A 114 20.73 2.30 -3.36
N ALA A 115 20.61 1.06 -3.86
CA ALA A 115 20.61 0.77 -5.29
C ALA A 115 19.42 1.42 -6.02
N ALA A 116 18.20 1.31 -5.47
CA ALA A 116 17.02 1.98 -6.02
C ALA A 116 17.21 3.51 -6.05
N ALA A 117 17.74 4.09 -4.98
CA ALA A 117 17.99 5.53 -4.89
C ALA A 117 19.05 5.99 -5.89
N GLY A 118 20.11 5.21 -6.07
CA GLY A 118 21.16 5.46 -7.05
C GLY A 118 20.65 5.39 -8.49
N VAL A 119 19.85 4.37 -8.83
CA VAL A 119 19.23 4.24 -10.16
C VAL A 119 18.28 5.40 -10.43
N LEU A 120 17.45 5.78 -9.45
CA LEU A 120 16.55 6.93 -9.57
C LEU A 120 17.34 8.23 -9.78
N LEU A 121 18.39 8.45 -8.98
CA LEU A 121 19.23 9.63 -9.06
C LEU A 121 19.92 9.72 -10.43
N ALA A 122 20.49 8.62 -10.91
CA ALA A 122 21.15 8.57 -12.22
C ALA A 122 20.17 8.88 -13.36
N GLY A 123 18.96 8.29 -13.33
CA GLY A 123 17.92 8.59 -14.32
C GLY A 123 17.50 10.06 -14.32
N LEU A 124 17.33 10.66 -13.15
CA LEU A 124 16.94 12.07 -13.02
C LEU A 124 18.09 13.05 -13.31
N ILE A 125 19.36 12.65 -13.13
CA ILE A 125 20.52 13.39 -13.61
C ILE A 125 20.56 13.39 -15.14
N LEU A 126 20.34 12.25 -15.78
CA LEU A 126 20.26 12.18 -17.25
C LEU A 126 19.15 13.06 -17.81
N LEU A 127 17.97 13.04 -17.16
CA LEU A 127 16.86 13.92 -17.50
C LEU A 127 17.22 15.41 -17.32
N ARG A 128 17.95 15.74 -16.24
CA ARG A 128 18.44 17.09 -15.95
C ARG A 128 19.44 17.58 -17.00
N ILE A 129 20.38 16.72 -17.42
CA ILE A 129 21.37 17.02 -18.48
C ILE A 129 20.67 17.29 -19.80
N GLY A 130 19.60 16.56 -20.10
CA GLY A 130 18.80 16.78 -21.31
C GLY A 130 17.93 18.04 -21.29
N GLY A 131 17.88 18.78 -20.17
CA GLY A 131 17.15 20.05 -20.06
C GLY A 131 16.00 20.06 -19.04
N GLY A 132 15.64 18.93 -18.43
CA GLY A 132 14.60 18.91 -17.40
C GLY A 132 15.00 19.71 -16.15
N THR A 133 14.08 20.49 -15.56
CA THR A 133 14.38 21.36 -14.41
C THR A 133 13.60 20.98 -13.16
N THR A 134 12.28 20.90 -13.31
CA THR A 134 11.35 20.67 -12.21
C THR A 134 10.28 19.66 -12.64
N TRP A 135 9.60 19.05 -11.67
CA TRP A 135 8.52 18.09 -11.95
C TRP A 135 7.37 18.68 -12.79
N PRO A 136 6.87 19.92 -12.56
CA PRO A 136 5.77 20.45 -13.36
C PRO A 136 6.19 21.09 -14.69
N ALA A 137 7.49 21.22 -14.98
CA ALA A 137 7.94 21.92 -16.17
C ALA A 137 7.69 21.13 -17.45
N ALA A 138 7.02 21.74 -18.44
CA ALA A 138 6.70 21.11 -19.73
C ALA A 138 7.96 20.69 -20.53
N GLU A 139 9.04 21.44 -20.39
CA GLU A 139 10.36 21.08 -20.94
C GLU A 139 10.87 19.74 -20.42
N THR A 140 10.59 19.38 -19.17
CA THR A 140 10.97 18.09 -18.59
C THR A 140 10.26 16.93 -19.30
N ALA A 141 9.00 17.14 -19.71
CA ALA A 141 8.22 16.13 -20.43
C ALA A 141 8.82 15.82 -21.81
N GLY A 142 9.25 16.85 -22.55
CA GLY A 142 9.80 16.71 -23.90
C GLY A 142 11.13 15.94 -23.96
N VAL A 143 11.82 15.82 -22.83
CA VAL A 143 13.15 15.19 -22.70
C VAL A 143 13.06 13.77 -22.14
N LEU A 144 11.86 13.30 -21.75
CA LEU A 144 11.69 11.96 -21.19
C LEU A 144 11.96 10.88 -22.24
N THR A 145 13.12 10.24 -22.14
CA THR A 145 13.48 9.10 -22.98
C THR A 145 12.97 7.78 -22.39
N PRO A 146 12.74 6.73 -23.22
CA PRO A 146 12.40 5.40 -22.73
C PRO A 146 13.43 4.84 -21.74
N GLY A 147 14.72 5.13 -21.94
CA GLY A 147 15.79 4.71 -21.04
C GLY A 147 15.64 5.32 -19.64
N VAL A 148 15.38 6.63 -19.56
CA VAL A 148 15.13 7.30 -18.27
C VAL A 148 13.87 6.75 -17.62
N PHE A 149 12.78 6.60 -18.36
CA PHE A 149 11.54 6.03 -17.82
C PHE A 149 11.73 4.61 -17.25
N LEU A 150 12.47 3.75 -17.96
CA LEU A 150 12.83 2.41 -17.47
C LEU A 150 13.66 2.46 -16.18
N MET A 151 14.53 3.46 -16.01
CA MET A 151 15.27 3.65 -14.75
C MET A 151 14.33 4.04 -13.60
N LEU A 152 13.33 4.90 -13.83
CA LEU A 152 12.32 5.23 -12.82
C LEU A 152 11.49 4.00 -12.42
N VAL A 153 11.07 3.19 -13.40
CA VAL A 153 10.36 1.93 -13.15
C VAL A 153 11.25 0.95 -12.39
N ALA A 154 12.50 0.77 -12.81
CA ALA A 154 13.45 -0.12 -12.15
C ALA A 154 13.70 0.30 -10.70
N ALA A 155 13.94 1.59 -10.44
CA ALA A 155 14.09 2.12 -9.09
C ALA A 155 12.85 1.84 -8.22
N THR A 156 11.67 2.07 -8.77
CA THR A 156 10.40 1.80 -8.08
C THR A 156 10.25 0.32 -7.77
N CYS A 157 10.49 -0.56 -8.73
CA CYS A 157 10.41 -2.01 -8.57
C CYS A 157 11.41 -2.54 -7.53
N VAL A 158 12.64 -2.02 -7.51
CA VAL A 158 13.66 -2.42 -6.52
C VAL A 158 13.28 -1.91 -5.12
N GLY A 159 12.74 -0.69 -5.04
CA GLY A 159 12.29 -0.04 -3.80
C GLY A 159 11.01 -0.62 -3.18
N LEU A 160 10.08 -1.16 -3.98
CA LEU A 160 8.83 -1.82 -3.57
C LEU A 160 8.89 -3.37 -3.45
N PRO A 161 10.08 -3.98 -3.44
CA PRO A 161 10.25 -5.40 -3.70
C PRO A 161 9.40 -6.10 -4.75
N CYS A 162 9.20 -5.47 -5.90
CA CYS A 162 8.53 -6.10 -7.02
C CYS A 162 9.26 -7.38 -7.48
N TYR A 163 8.51 -8.32 -8.05
CA TYR A 163 9.11 -9.48 -8.69
C TYR A 163 9.95 -9.03 -9.90
N PRO A 164 11.19 -9.53 -10.10
CA PRO A 164 11.90 -10.55 -9.32
C PRO A 164 12.78 -9.98 -8.19
N ALA A 165 12.93 -8.67 -8.06
CA ALA A 165 13.78 -8.04 -7.02
C ALA A 165 13.39 -8.49 -5.59
N GLY A 166 12.11 -8.77 -5.34
CA GLY A 166 11.61 -9.35 -4.10
C GLY A 166 12.15 -10.74 -3.74
N LEU A 167 12.68 -11.49 -4.70
CA LEU A 167 13.29 -12.82 -4.46
C LEU A 167 14.60 -12.72 -3.68
N ALA A 168 15.30 -11.60 -3.77
CA ALA A 168 16.54 -11.38 -3.03
C ALA A 168 16.23 -11.29 -1.53
N HIS A 169 16.66 -12.30 -0.78
CA HIS A 169 16.49 -12.35 0.68
C HIS A 169 17.18 -11.14 1.32
N GLN A 170 16.42 -10.37 2.08
CA GLN A 170 16.94 -9.30 2.91
C GLN A 170 16.49 -9.50 4.33
N ARG A 171 17.31 -9.03 5.27
CA ARG A 171 16.88 -8.90 6.65
C ARG A 171 15.66 -7.96 6.70
N TYR A 172 14.71 -8.34 7.54
CA TYR A 172 13.58 -7.50 7.90
C TYR A 172 14.12 -6.19 8.51
N ASP A 173 13.72 -5.06 7.95
CA ASP A 173 13.99 -3.73 8.53
C ASP A 173 12.67 -2.95 8.60
N PRO A 174 12.19 -2.60 9.81
CA PRO A 174 10.91 -1.89 9.97
C PRO A 174 10.95 -0.49 9.38
N VAL A 175 12.11 0.20 9.43
CA VAL A 175 12.27 1.56 8.86
C VAL A 175 12.12 1.51 7.35
N ARG A 176 12.67 0.46 6.71
CA ARG A 176 12.49 0.23 5.27
C ARG A 176 11.01 0.15 4.90
N LEU A 177 10.25 -0.69 5.61
CA LEU A 177 8.82 -0.88 5.35
C LEU A 177 8.04 0.43 5.56
N MET A 178 8.27 1.14 6.66
CA MET A 178 7.56 2.39 6.97
C MET A 178 7.68 3.44 5.86
N LEU A 179 8.85 3.53 5.23
CA LEU A 179 9.13 4.53 4.21
C LEU A 179 8.82 4.08 2.79
N GLN A 180 8.60 2.78 2.60
CA GLN A 180 8.53 2.13 1.30
C GLN A 180 7.51 2.71 0.30
N PRO A 181 6.32 3.20 0.71
CA PRO A 181 5.37 3.76 -0.24
C PRO A 181 5.96 4.89 -1.10
N ILE A 182 6.95 5.64 -0.59
CA ILE A 182 7.59 6.77 -1.30
C ILE A 182 8.08 6.43 -2.71
N TRP A 183 8.42 5.17 -2.96
CA TRP A 183 8.91 4.71 -4.26
C TRP A 183 7.89 4.82 -5.39
N LEU A 184 6.58 4.93 -5.09
CA LEU A 184 5.56 5.20 -6.11
C LEU A 184 5.53 6.66 -6.59
N LEU A 185 6.04 7.60 -5.78
CA LEU A 185 5.91 9.03 -6.03
C LEU A 185 6.57 9.48 -7.35
N PRO A 186 7.81 9.07 -7.69
CA PRO A 186 8.44 9.47 -8.95
C PRO A 186 7.64 9.03 -10.17
N LEU A 187 7.10 7.81 -10.16
CA LEU A 187 6.26 7.32 -11.26
C LEU A 187 4.97 8.13 -11.38
N LEU A 188 4.25 8.35 -10.27
CA LEU A 188 3.02 9.15 -10.29
C LEU A 188 3.26 10.56 -10.81
N ARG A 189 4.37 11.21 -10.43
CA ARG A 189 4.75 12.54 -10.92
C ARG A 189 4.94 12.58 -12.43
N THR A 190 5.30 11.48 -13.07
CA THR A 190 5.44 11.44 -14.53
C THR A 190 4.11 11.53 -15.27
N PHE A 191 2.96 11.27 -14.64
CA PHE A 191 1.67 11.53 -15.29
C PHE A 191 1.44 13.02 -15.56
N ALA A 192 2.03 13.92 -14.78
CA ALA A 192 1.97 15.35 -15.06
C ALA A 192 2.69 15.73 -16.37
N TRP A 193 3.54 14.86 -16.91
CA TRP A 193 4.28 15.09 -18.15
C TRP A 193 3.50 14.73 -19.41
N GLY A 194 2.37 14.05 -19.28
CA GLY A 194 1.57 13.60 -20.42
C GLY A 194 1.32 12.09 -20.43
N PRO A 195 0.56 11.60 -21.42
CA PRO A 195 0.14 10.21 -21.47
C PRO A 195 1.34 9.29 -21.69
N TRP A 196 1.37 8.21 -20.93
CA TRP A 196 2.38 7.18 -21.10
C TRP A 196 2.21 6.42 -22.41
N HIS A 197 3.34 5.92 -22.93
CA HIS A 197 3.29 4.92 -23.99
C HIS A 197 2.56 3.67 -23.47
N SER A 198 1.64 3.11 -24.26
CA SER A 198 0.80 1.96 -23.85
C SER A 198 1.63 0.75 -23.37
N GLY A 199 2.75 0.48 -24.04
CA GLY A 199 3.70 -0.56 -23.62
C GLY A 199 4.27 -0.38 -22.21
N TRP A 200 4.48 0.85 -21.76
CA TRP A 200 4.95 1.14 -20.40
C TRP A 200 3.86 0.86 -19.37
N SER A 201 2.65 1.34 -19.64
CA SER A 201 1.46 1.08 -18.83
C SER A 201 1.22 -0.43 -18.65
N VAL A 202 1.21 -1.18 -19.76
CA VAL A 202 1.06 -2.65 -19.73
C VAL A 202 2.18 -3.33 -18.93
N ALA A 203 3.43 -2.92 -19.12
CA ALA A 203 4.55 -3.49 -18.36
C ALA A 203 4.40 -3.26 -16.85
N ILE A 204 4.00 -2.05 -16.43
CA ILE A 204 3.79 -1.72 -15.02
C ILE A 204 2.58 -2.47 -14.44
N VAL A 205 1.48 -2.62 -15.20
CA VAL A 205 0.33 -3.46 -14.82
C VAL A 205 0.76 -4.89 -14.56
N LEU A 206 1.51 -5.50 -15.48
CA LEU A 206 1.96 -6.88 -15.37
C LEU A 206 2.93 -7.06 -14.19
N LEU A 207 3.88 -6.14 -14.02
CA LEU A 207 4.82 -6.15 -12.89
C LEU A 207 4.10 -6.00 -11.54
N GLY A 208 3.15 -5.06 -11.44
CA GLY A 208 2.34 -4.85 -10.24
C GLY A 208 1.45 -6.06 -9.92
N GLY A 209 0.73 -6.57 -10.91
CA GLY A 209 -0.16 -7.73 -10.75
C GLY A 209 0.60 -9.00 -10.39
N ALA A 210 1.72 -9.28 -11.06
CA ALA A 210 2.60 -10.41 -10.73
C ALA A 210 3.19 -10.25 -9.31
N THR A 211 3.63 -9.04 -8.94
CA THR A 211 4.12 -8.75 -7.58
C THR A 211 3.04 -8.97 -6.53
N ALA A 212 1.80 -8.54 -6.79
CA ALA A 212 0.69 -8.71 -5.87
C ALA A 212 0.39 -10.20 -5.64
N LEU A 213 0.26 -10.99 -6.71
CA LEU A 213 -0.01 -12.43 -6.64
C LEU A 213 1.13 -13.21 -5.97
N TRP A 214 2.37 -12.92 -6.38
CA TRP A 214 3.55 -13.57 -5.82
C TRP A 214 3.74 -13.22 -4.33
N SER A 215 3.54 -11.95 -3.96
CA SER A 215 3.62 -11.56 -2.54
C SER A 215 2.48 -12.19 -1.74
N ALA A 216 1.25 -12.21 -2.24
CA ALA A 216 0.12 -12.77 -1.51
C ALA A 216 0.24 -14.30 -1.32
N SER A 217 0.68 -15.01 -2.36
CA SER A 217 0.92 -16.46 -2.29
C SER A 217 2.06 -16.78 -1.32
N THR A 218 3.20 -16.10 -1.42
CA THR A 218 4.32 -16.33 -0.48
C THR A 218 3.98 -15.91 0.95
N ALA A 219 3.15 -14.87 1.15
CA ALA A 219 2.63 -14.51 2.46
C ALA A 219 1.83 -15.66 3.09
N LEU A 220 0.95 -16.29 2.31
CA LEU A 220 0.11 -17.37 2.80
C LEU A 220 0.96 -18.53 3.33
N TRP A 221 2.02 -18.89 2.60
CA TRP A 221 2.87 -20.05 2.87
C TRP A 221 4.09 -19.77 3.77
N SER A 222 4.42 -18.52 4.08
CA SER A 222 5.58 -18.21 4.90
C SER A 222 5.48 -18.79 6.31
N THR A 223 6.57 -19.36 6.82
CA THR A 223 6.66 -19.88 8.19
C THR A 223 6.98 -18.80 9.21
N SER A 224 7.61 -17.70 8.78
CA SER A 224 7.99 -16.60 9.65
C SER A 224 6.92 -15.51 9.66
N GLU A 225 6.55 -15.03 10.85
CA GLU A 225 5.61 -13.91 11.00
C GLU A 225 6.13 -12.62 10.35
N THR A 226 7.43 -12.33 10.48
CA THR A 226 8.04 -11.11 9.95
C THR A 226 8.07 -11.12 8.42
N GLU A 227 8.39 -12.26 7.82
CA GLU A 227 8.32 -12.43 6.37
C GLU A 227 6.86 -12.33 5.91
N ARG A 228 5.92 -13.00 6.59
CA ARG A 228 4.50 -12.92 6.27
C ARG A 228 3.99 -11.48 6.24
N VAL A 229 4.33 -10.66 7.25
CA VAL A 229 3.97 -9.23 7.27
C VAL A 229 4.57 -8.49 6.07
N GLU A 230 5.86 -8.69 5.79
CA GLU A 230 6.53 -8.07 4.64
C GLU A 230 5.85 -8.45 3.31
N ARG A 231 5.43 -9.70 3.15
CA ARG A 231 4.74 -10.18 1.94
C ARG A 231 3.29 -9.67 1.84
N VAL A 232 2.55 -9.57 2.94
CA VAL A 232 1.21 -8.95 2.94
C VAL A 232 1.31 -7.50 2.48
N VAL A 233 2.26 -6.76 3.04
CA VAL A 233 2.55 -5.37 2.69
C VAL A 233 2.99 -5.24 1.23
N GLY A 234 3.84 -6.16 0.75
CA GLY A 234 4.22 -6.26 -0.66
C GLY A 234 3.04 -6.53 -1.60
N THR A 235 2.00 -7.23 -1.12
CA THR A 235 0.75 -7.40 -1.88
C THR A 235 0.09 -6.06 -2.14
N TRP A 236 -0.07 -5.22 -1.11
CA TRP A 236 -0.70 -3.91 -1.24
C TRP A 236 0.09 -2.98 -2.14
N GLN A 237 1.43 -3.02 -2.08
CA GLN A 237 2.29 -2.26 -2.99
C GLN A 237 2.19 -2.75 -4.43
N GLY A 238 2.12 -4.06 -4.66
CA GLY A 238 1.86 -4.63 -5.98
C GLY A 238 0.50 -4.20 -6.55
N LEU A 239 -0.55 -4.19 -5.73
CA LEU A 239 -1.87 -3.67 -6.11
C LEU A 239 -1.79 -2.19 -6.50
N ALA A 240 -1.13 -1.35 -5.69
CA ALA A 240 -0.94 0.07 -5.98
C ALA A 240 -0.16 0.27 -7.29
N LEU A 241 0.92 -0.48 -7.52
CA LEU A 241 1.71 -0.41 -8.75
C LEU A 241 0.90 -0.86 -9.97
N ALA A 242 0.08 -1.92 -9.84
CA ALA A 242 -0.81 -2.35 -10.92
C ALA A 242 -1.82 -1.25 -11.28
N CYS A 243 -2.36 -0.56 -10.27
CA CYS A 243 -3.26 0.57 -10.47
C CYS A 243 -2.55 1.77 -11.12
N VAL A 244 -1.31 2.08 -10.71
CA VAL A 244 -0.49 3.07 -11.41
C VAL A 244 -0.34 2.69 -12.89
N GLY A 245 -0.04 1.43 -13.19
CA GLY A 245 0.09 0.95 -14.58
C GLY A 245 -1.17 1.11 -15.44
N LEU A 246 -2.37 1.05 -14.86
CA LEU A 246 -3.62 1.25 -15.62
C LEU A 246 -3.73 2.67 -16.18
N ALA A 247 -3.06 3.65 -15.55
CA ALA A 247 -3.03 5.04 -16.00
C ALA A 247 -4.44 5.62 -16.24
N THR A 248 -5.39 5.34 -15.35
CA THR A 248 -6.75 5.90 -15.37
C THR A 248 -7.03 6.72 -14.11
N PRO A 249 -7.99 7.65 -14.11
CA PRO A 249 -8.38 8.41 -12.91
C PRO A 249 -8.78 7.53 -11.72
N VAL A 250 -9.60 6.49 -11.94
CA VAL A 250 -9.97 5.54 -10.85
C VAL A 250 -8.75 4.81 -10.33
N ALA A 251 -7.85 4.36 -11.21
CA ALA A 251 -6.69 3.61 -10.79
C ALA A 251 -5.67 4.48 -10.06
N ALA A 252 -5.47 5.72 -10.49
CA ALA A 252 -4.67 6.71 -9.76
C ALA A 252 -5.26 6.97 -8.36
N ALA A 253 -6.57 7.19 -8.27
CA ALA A 253 -7.25 7.35 -6.98
C ALA A 253 -7.08 6.11 -6.08
N SER A 254 -7.21 4.91 -6.65
CA SER A 254 -7.02 3.65 -5.95
C SER A 254 -5.59 3.49 -5.43
N ALA A 255 -4.58 3.79 -6.25
CA ALA A 255 -3.17 3.72 -5.84
C ALA A 255 -2.87 4.67 -4.68
N LEU A 256 -3.39 5.91 -4.75
CA LEU A 256 -3.23 6.91 -3.70
C LEU A 256 -3.95 6.52 -2.40
N TRP A 257 -5.15 5.96 -2.50
CA TRP A 257 -5.85 5.43 -1.34
C TRP A 257 -5.11 4.24 -0.73
N GLN A 258 -4.52 3.36 -1.55
CA GLN A 258 -3.68 2.27 -1.08
C GLN A 258 -2.45 2.79 -0.32
N VAL A 259 -1.84 3.88 -0.80
CA VAL A 259 -0.73 4.57 -0.10
C VAL A 259 -1.21 5.11 1.26
N LEU A 260 -2.39 5.73 1.36
CA LEU A 260 -2.92 6.20 2.65
C LEU A 260 -3.24 5.04 3.61
N ALA A 261 -3.92 4.01 3.12
CA ALA A 261 -4.30 2.84 3.90
C ALA A 261 -3.07 2.05 4.38
N TYR A 262 -1.96 2.12 3.63
CA TYR A 262 -0.70 1.46 3.95
C TYR A 262 -0.20 1.76 5.37
N GLY A 263 -0.12 3.04 5.76
CA GLY A 263 0.48 3.40 7.05
C GLY A 263 -0.32 2.89 8.25
N LEU A 264 -1.65 2.93 8.13
CA LEU A 264 -2.54 2.35 9.13
C LEU A 264 -2.49 0.81 9.13
N GLY A 265 -2.50 0.19 7.95
CA GLY A 265 -2.41 -1.26 7.79
C GLY A 265 -1.08 -1.81 8.33
N LEU A 266 0.03 -1.14 8.06
CA LEU A 266 1.34 -1.50 8.60
C LEU A 266 1.34 -1.38 10.14
N ALA A 267 0.78 -0.31 10.69
CA ALA A 267 0.67 -0.15 12.13
C ALA A 267 -0.20 -1.24 12.80
N LEU A 268 -1.18 -1.79 12.09
CA LEU A 268 -2.01 -2.90 12.54
C LEU A 268 -1.33 -4.28 12.38
N LEU A 269 -0.44 -4.44 11.39
CA LEU A 269 0.31 -5.68 11.13
C LEU A 269 1.62 -5.79 11.93
N GLN A 270 2.23 -4.67 12.32
CA GLN A 270 3.49 -4.68 13.04
C GLN A 270 3.35 -5.48 14.36
N PRO A 271 4.32 -6.35 14.67
CA PRO A 271 4.20 -7.29 15.78
C PRO A 271 4.39 -6.55 17.12
N TYR A 272 3.29 -6.33 17.84
CA TYR A 272 3.35 -5.93 19.25
C TYR A 272 3.44 -7.19 20.11
N ALA A 273 4.66 -7.45 20.59
CA ALA A 273 5.20 -8.73 21.06
C ALA A 273 4.46 -9.48 22.17
N SER A 274 3.40 -8.93 22.78
CA SER A 274 2.74 -9.55 23.93
C SER A 274 1.21 -9.57 23.84
N GLU A 275 0.63 -8.87 22.87
CA GLU A 275 -0.82 -8.77 22.69
C GLU A 275 -1.12 -8.96 21.21
N ARG A 276 -0.96 -10.22 20.76
CA ARG A 276 -1.31 -10.74 19.42
C ARG A 276 -2.83 -10.68 19.17
N GLY A 277 -3.41 -9.51 19.40
CA GLY A 277 -4.84 -9.30 19.45
C GLY A 277 -5.49 -9.45 18.08
N ARG A 278 -6.81 -9.61 18.12
CA ARG A 278 -7.73 -9.50 16.98
C ARG A 278 -7.61 -8.18 16.20
N SER A 279 -6.75 -7.23 16.59
CA SER A 279 -6.53 -5.96 15.88
C SER A 279 -5.92 -6.17 14.50
N ALA A 280 -5.03 -7.16 14.32
CA ALA A 280 -4.43 -7.48 13.01
C ALA A 280 -5.49 -7.85 11.96
N LEU A 281 -6.64 -8.38 12.37
CA LEU A 281 -7.79 -8.66 11.50
C LEU A 281 -8.26 -7.41 10.74
N TRP A 282 -8.13 -6.22 11.35
CA TRP A 282 -8.55 -4.96 10.73
C TRP A 282 -7.53 -4.38 9.76
N ALA A 283 -6.35 -5.01 9.67
CA ALA A 283 -5.43 -4.81 8.55
C ALA A 283 -5.82 -5.64 7.32
N ALA A 284 -6.55 -6.75 7.51
CA ALA A 284 -7.04 -7.56 6.41
C ALA A 284 -8.04 -6.74 5.56
N PRO A 285 -8.18 -7.07 4.27
CA PRO A 285 -9.18 -6.47 3.39
C PRO A 285 -10.59 -7.00 3.71
N LEU A 286 -11.04 -6.80 4.95
CA LEU A 286 -12.36 -7.16 5.45
C LEU A 286 -13.23 -5.91 5.55
N PRO A 287 -14.48 -5.93 5.07
CA PRO A 287 -15.37 -4.80 5.26
C PRO A 287 -15.63 -4.52 6.75
N PRO A 288 -15.75 -3.25 7.15
CA PRO A 288 -15.60 -2.02 6.36
C PRO A 288 -14.21 -1.36 6.53
N SER A 289 -13.10 -2.11 6.48
CA SER A 289 -11.76 -1.55 6.72
C SER A 289 -11.26 -0.64 5.59
N ALA A 290 -10.32 0.25 5.91
CA ALA A 290 -9.64 1.08 4.91
C ALA A 290 -8.92 0.23 3.84
N THR A 291 -8.30 -0.88 4.25
CA THR A 291 -7.66 -1.84 3.35
C THR A 291 -8.66 -2.51 2.40
N PHE A 292 -9.87 -2.83 2.89
CA PHE A 292 -10.93 -3.37 2.04
C PHE A 292 -11.29 -2.39 0.92
N VAL A 293 -11.53 -1.12 1.27
CA VAL A 293 -11.84 -0.08 0.26
C VAL A 293 -10.71 0.04 -0.76
N ALA A 294 -9.45 -0.05 -0.33
CA ALA A 294 -8.30 0.00 -1.23
C ALA A 294 -8.27 -1.16 -2.23
N CYS A 295 -8.40 -2.39 -1.74
CA CYS A 295 -8.44 -3.58 -2.60
C CYS A 295 -9.67 -3.57 -3.53
N TRP A 296 -10.82 -3.12 -3.04
CA TRP A 296 -12.05 -2.97 -3.82
C TRP A 296 -11.88 -1.95 -4.96
N LEU A 297 -11.34 -0.77 -4.66
CA LEU A 297 -11.06 0.25 -5.67
C LEU A 297 -10.08 -0.26 -6.72
N ALA A 298 -9.08 -1.05 -6.34
CA ALA A 298 -8.11 -1.62 -7.27
C ALA A 298 -8.78 -2.61 -8.25
N GLN A 299 -9.65 -3.47 -7.73
CA GLN A 299 -10.43 -4.42 -8.53
C GLN A 299 -11.42 -3.68 -9.45
N GLY A 300 -12.12 -2.68 -8.91
CA GLY A 300 -13.04 -1.82 -9.65
C GLY A 300 -12.33 -1.03 -10.76
N ALA A 301 -11.14 -0.49 -10.48
CA ALA A 301 -10.29 0.21 -11.45
C ALA A 301 -9.91 -0.68 -12.63
N ALA A 302 -9.44 -1.90 -12.33
CA ALA A 302 -9.07 -2.87 -13.34
C ALA A 302 -10.27 -3.27 -14.21
N ALA A 303 -11.41 -3.56 -13.59
CA ALA A 303 -12.63 -3.95 -14.30
C ALA A 303 -13.20 -2.79 -15.15
N ALA A 304 -13.22 -1.58 -14.60
CA ALA A 304 -13.64 -0.36 -15.30
C ALA A 304 -12.72 0.01 -16.48
N SER A 305 -11.44 -0.40 -16.41
CA SER A 305 -10.49 -0.27 -17.52
C SER A 305 -10.60 -1.41 -18.55
N GLY A 306 -11.57 -2.32 -18.40
CA GLY A 306 -11.75 -3.51 -19.27
C GLY A 306 -10.75 -4.65 -19.01
N ALA A 307 -9.86 -4.51 -18.01
CA ALA A 307 -8.83 -5.48 -17.69
C ALA A 307 -9.37 -6.56 -16.72
N PHE A 308 -10.36 -7.35 -17.15
CA PHE A 308 -11.03 -8.34 -16.29
C PHE A 308 -10.10 -9.43 -15.75
N LEU A 309 -9.12 -9.88 -16.55
CA LEU A 309 -8.10 -10.82 -16.08
C LEU A 309 -7.26 -10.24 -14.95
N LEU A 310 -6.90 -8.95 -15.05
CA LEU A 310 -6.22 -8.24 -13.97
C LEU A 310 -7.14 -8.12 -12.76
N ALA A 311 -8.41 -7.72 -12.93
CA ALA A 311 -9.35 -7.62 -11.82
C ALA A 311 -9.47 -8.95 -11.04
N ALA A 312 -9.57 -10.08 -11.75
CA ALA A 312 -9.57 -11.41 -11.14
C ALA A 312 -8.26 -11.72 -10.41
N ALA A 313 -7.11 -11.36 -10.98
CA ALA A 313 -5.81 -11.51 -10.33
C ALA A 313 -5.67 -10.66 -9.06
N LEU A 314 -6.11 -9.40 -9.07
CA LEU A 314 -6.09 -8.51 -7.90
C LEU A 314 -7.06 -9.00 -6.82
N TRP A 315 -8.22 -9.55 -7.21
CA TRP A 315 -9.17 -10.18 -6.30
C TRP A 315 -8.55 -11.41 -5.62
N LEU A 316 -7.92 -12.31 -6.40
CA LEU A 316 -7.23 -13.48 -5.86
C LEU A 316 -6.10 -13.06 -4.89
N ALA A 317 -5.27 -12.08 -5.26
CA ALA A 317 -4.22 -11.55 -4.39
C ALA A 317 -4.80 -10.97 -3.08
N THR A 318 -5.93 -10.27 -3.16
CA THR A 318 -6.65 -9.72 -1.99
C THR A 318 -7.11 -10.84 -1.05
N MET A 319 -7.71 -11.91 -1.59
CA MET A 319 -8.16 -13.07 -0.82
C MET A 319 -7.00 -13.79 -0.14
N LEU A 320 -5.93 -14.10 -0.90
CA LEU A 320 -4.73 -14.77 -0.37
C LEU A 320 -4.05 -13.94 0.73
N SER A 321 -3.97 -12.62 0.54
CA SER A 321 -3.44 -11.69 1.55
C SER A 321 -4.31 -11.65 2.80
N GLY A 322 -5.64 -11.63 2.66
CA GLY A 322 -6.56 -11.73 3.79
C GLY A 322 -6.36 -13.02 4.60
N LEU A 323 -6.22 -14.17 3.93
CA LEU A 323 -5.90 -15.44 4.58
C LEU A 323 -4.54 -15.43 5.27
N ALA A 324 -3.54 -14.80 4.66
CA ALA A 324 -2.24 -14.64 5.28
C ALA A 324 -2.33 -13.81 6.57
N VAL A 325 -3.11 -12.73 6.59
CA VAL A 325 -3.34 -11.93 7.80
C VAL A 325 -4.07 -12.72 8.89
N LEU A 326 -5.05 -13.54 8.54
CA LEU A 326 -5.76 -14.37 9.53
C LEU A 326 -4.83 -15.39 10.20
N ARG A 327 -3.84 -15.92 9.46
CA ARG A 327 -2.82 -16.79 10.04
C ARG A 327 -1.88 -16.08 11.03
N LEU A 328 -1.86 -14.75 11.06
CA LEU A 328 -1.16 -13.97 12.11
C LEU A 328 -1.96 -13.88 13.41
N MET A 329 -3.25 -14.26 13.41
CA MET A 329 -4.08 -14.17 14.62
C MET A 329 -3.72 -15.29 15.60
N SER A 330 -3.49 -14.94 16.88
CA SER A 330 -3.38 -15.94 17.94
C SER A 330 -4.69 -16.07 18.73
N ALA A 331 -4.80 -17.16 19.50
CA ALA A 331 -5.96 -17.44 20.36
C ALA A 331 -6.07 -16.56 21.62
N THR A 332 -5.18 -15.57 21.80
CA THR A 332 -5.20 -14.73 23.01
C THR A 332 -6.35 -13.72 22.97
N ARG A 333 -7.13 -13.65 24.06
CA ARG A 333 -8.27 -12.72 24.17
C ARG A 333 -7.80 -11.27 24.02
N PRO A 334 -8.52 -10.43 23.26
CA PRO A 334 -8.17 -9.02 23.14
C PRO A 334 -8.28 -8.35 24.50
N SER A 335 -7.21 -7.69 24.94
CA SER A 335 -7.32 -6.78 26.07
C SER A 335 -7.97 -5.50 25.53
N TRP A 336 -9.11 -5.12 26.10
CA TRP A 336 -9.82 -3.85 25.84
C TRP A 336 -8.97 -2.62 26.22
N ARG A 337 -7.87 -2.85 26.95
CA ARG A 337 -6.86 -1.86 27.32
C ARG A 337 -5.74 -1.71 26.29
N SER A 338 -5.67 -2.56 25.26
CA SER A 338 -4.66 -2.49 24.22
C SER A 338 -4.88 -1.31 23.27
N ALA A 339 -3.81 -0.70 22.78
CA ALA A 339 -3.89 0.32 21.75
C ALA A 339 -4.51 -0.17 20.41
N GLY A 340 -4.53 -1.48 20.18
CA GLY A 340 -4.93 -2.08 18.90
C GLY A 340 -6.40 -1.86 18.53
N TRP A 341 -7.30 -1.66 19.50
CA TRP A 341 -8.71 -1.40 19.20
C TRP A 341 -8.92 0.02 18.62
N LEU A 342 -8.11 1.00 19.02
CA LEU A 342 -8.18 2.35 18.46
C LEU A 342 -7.75 2.34 17.00
N LEU A 343 -6.66 1.65 16.67
CA LEU A 343 -6.21 1.50 15.28
C LEU A 343 -7.24 0.75 14.44
N ALA A 344 -7.88 -0.29 15.00
CA ALA A 344 -8.97 -1.01 14.35
C ALA A 344 -10.18 -0.09 14.09
N ALA A 345 -10.61 0.67 15.10
CA ALA A 345 -11.69 1.63 14.98
C ALA A 345 -11.35 2.72 13.95
N CYS A 346 -10.11 3.21 13.91
CA CYS A 346 -9.63 4.13 12.88
C CYS A 346 -9.70 3.51 11.49
N SER A 347 -9.34 2.23 11.32
CA SER A 347 -9.40 1.54 10.02
C SER A 347 -10.83 1.39 9.53
N ILE A 348 -11.75 1.01 10.43
CA ILE A 348 -13.20 0.94 10.17
C ILE A 348 -13.74 2.33 9.82
N ALA A 349 -13.45 3.33 10.65
CA ALA A 349 -13.94 4.68 10.45
C ALA A 349 -13.44 5.24 9.11
N LEU A 350 -12.16 5.05 8.79
CA LEU A 350 -11.56 5.50 7.54
C LEU A 350 -12.15 4.77 6.32
N GLY A 351 -12.49 3.48 6.44
CA GLY A 351 -13.19 2.75 5.38
C GLY A 351 -14.64 3.19 5.20
N VAL A 352 -15.40 3.42 6.28
CA VAL A 352 -16.78 3.92 6.24
C VAL A 352 -16.84 5.33 5.65
N VAL A 353 -15.95 6.22 6.08
CA VAL A 353 -15.93 7.62 5.62
C VAL A 353 -15.10 7.82 4.37
N ALA A 354 -14.54 6.77 3.75
CA ALA A 354 -13.65 6.83 2.59
C ALA A 354 -14.09 7.76 1.43
N PRO A 355 -15.40 7.91 1.10
CA PRO A 355 -15.82 8.87 0.07
C PRO A 355 -15.37 10.31 0.35
N LEU A 356 -15.28 10.72 1.63
CA LEU A 356 -14.87 12.07 2.02
C LEU A 356 -13.38 12.34 1.73
N PRO A 357 -12.41 11.60 2.30
CA PRO A 357 -11.01 11.79 1.96
C PRO A 357 -10.72 11.49 0.48
N LEU A 358 -11.44 10.57 -0.17
CA LEU A 358 -11.29 10.40 -1.62
C LEU A 358 -11.64 11.70 -2.35
N ARG A 359 -12.76 12.34 -2.03
CA ARG A 359 -13.18 13.60 -2.64
C ARG A 359 -12.28 14.78 -2.30
N TRP A 360 -11.91 14.95 -1.02
CA TRP A 360 -11.25 16.16 -0.54
C TRP A 360 -9.73 16.10 -0.54
N LEU A 361 -9.16 14.89 -0.53
CA LEU A 361 -7.71 14.68 -0.46
C LEU A 361 -7.18 13.99 -1.73
N VAL A 362 -7.81 12.90 -2.18
CA VAL A 362 -7.30 12.09 -3.30
C VAL A 362 -7.63 12.70 -4.66
N MET A 363 -8.87 13.14 -4.89
CA MET A 363 -9.28 13.69 -6.19
C MET A 363 -8.49 14.94 -6.61
N PRO A 364 -8.15 15.90 -5.73
CA PRO A 364 -7.25 17.00 -6.11
C PRO A 364 -5.88 16.52 -6.60
N ALA A 365 -5.35 15.43 -6.01
CA ALA A 365 -4.12 14.82 -6.50
C ALA A 365 -4.31 14.13 -7.85
N VAL A 366 -5.46 13.49 -8.10
CA VAL A 366 -5.78 12.89 -9.40
C VAL A 366 -5.93 13.96 -10.48
N GLU A 367 -6.57 15.10 -10.17
CA GLU A 367 -6.72 16.25 -11.05
C GLU A 367 -5.36 16.82 -11.48
N LEU A 368 -4.40 16.91 -10.56
CA LEU A 368 -3.01 17.27 -10.87
C LEU A 368 -2.34 16.31 -11.86
N LEU A 369 -2.74 15.04 -11.88
CA LEU A 369 -2.16 14.00 -12.72
C LEU A 369 -2.91 13.84 -14.06
N GLN A 370 -4.07 14.48 -14.25
CA GLN A 370 -4.96 14.24 -15.40
C GLN A 370 -4.29 14.43 -16.77
N GLY A 371 -3.24 15.24 -16.86
CA GLY A 371 -2.49 15.45 -18.11
C GLY A 371 -1.96 14.16 -18.74
N GLY A 372 -1.75 13.09 -17.96
CA GLY A 372 -1.22 11.81 -18.44
C GLY A 372 -2.10 10.59 -18.21
N LEU A 373 -3.33 10.79 -17.73
CA LEU A 373 -4.27 9.71 -17.51
C LEU A 373 -5.13 9.48 -18.75
N THR A 374 -5.35 8.20 -19.07
CA THR A 374 -6.27 7.77 -20.12
C THR A 374 -7.72 7.99 -19.69
N PRO A 375 -8.66 8.21 -20.63
CA PRO A 375 -10.05 8.55 -20.31
C PRO A 375 -10.88 7.37 -19.78
N PHE A 376 -10.35 6.15 -19.81
CA PHE A 376 -11.04 4.96 -19.33
C PHE A 376 -11.07 4.90 -17.81
N GLY A 377 -11.99 4.14 -17.22
CA GLY A 377 -12.06 3.97 -15.77
C GLY A 377 -12.27 5.28 -15.01
N LEU A 378 -13.50 5.80 -15.05
CA LEU A 378 -13.88 7.03 -14.35
C LEU A 378 -14.43 6.77 -12.95
N LEU A 379 -14.07 7.64 -12.01
CA LEU A 379 -14.48 7.54 -10.61
C LEU A 379 -15.59 8.56 -10.39
N ASP A 380 -16.76 8.09 -10.01
CA ASP A 380 -17.89 8.94 -9.67
C ASP A 380 -18.19 8.82 -8.17
N ILE A 381 -18.08 9.94 -7.45
CA ILE A 381 -18.26 10.00 -5.99
C ILE A 381 -19.64 10.61 -5.71
N TRP A 382 -20.60 9.76 -5.35
CA TRP A 382 -21.96 10.17 -5.03
C TRP A 382 -22.07 10.52 -3.54
N PRO A 383 -22.48 11.75 -3.18
CA PRO A 383 -22.50 12.22 -1.79
C PRO A 383 -23.34 11.37 -0.82
N TRP A 384 -24.35 10.65 -1.33
CA TRP A 384 -25.32 9.89 -0.53
C TRP A 384 -25.34 8.38 -0.83
N VAL A 385 -24.72 7.96 -1.95
CA VAL A 385 -24.81 6.59 -2.48
C VAL A 385 -23.47 5.87 -2.34
N GLY A 386 -22.34 6.58 -2.42
CA GLY A 386 -21.00 6.01 -2.24
C GLY A 386 -20.11 6.21 -3.46
N ILE A 387 -19.13 5.31 -3.64
CA ILE A 387 -18.13 5.41 -4.70
C ILE A 387 -18.51 4.45 -5.83
N ALA A 388 -18.50 4.93 -7.08
CA ALA A 388 -18.72 4.12 -8.27
C ALA A 388 -17.51 4.18 -9.21
N ALA A 389 -17.11 3.01 -9.72
CA ALA A 389 -16.18 2.91 -10.83
C ALA A 389 -16.99 2.66 -12.11
N LEU A 390 -16.76 3.50 -13.14
CA LEU A 390 -17.45 3.47 -14.42
C LEU A 390 -16.52 2.97 -15.52
N ASP A 391 -17.01 2.08 -16.37
CA ASP A 391 -16.27 1.65 -17.57
C ASP A 391 -16.22 2.74 -18.65
N ALA A 392 -15.53 2.41 -19.75
CA ALA A 392 -15.45 3.22 -20.96
C ALA A 392 -16.82 3.64 -21.52
N GLY A 393 -17.87 2.83 -21.31
CA GLY A 393 -19.24 3.09 -21.75
C GLY A 393 -20.08 3.84 -20.71
N GLN A 394 -19.46 4.42 -19.68
CA GLN A 394 -20.14 5.03 -18.53
C GLN A 394 -21.07 4.06 -17.78
N ARG A 395 -20.89 2.75 -17.96
CA ARG A 395 -21.63 1.74 -17.22
C ARG A 395 -20.96 1.53 -15.87
N ARG A 396 -21.78 1.40 -14.84
CA ARG A 396 -21.30 1.15 -13.48
C ARG A 396 -20.76 -0.27 -13.37
N VAL A 397 -19.47 -0.41 -13.05
CA VAL A 397 -18.79 -1.73 -12.91
C VAL A 397 -18.61 -2.11 -11.44
N ALA A 398 -18.38 -1.12 -10.58
CA ALA A 398 -18.39 -1.31 -9.12
C ALA A 398 -19.23 -0.19 -8.50
N VAL A 399 -20.20 -0.54 -7.66
CA VAL A 399 -21.07 0.42 -6.96
C VAL A 399 -21.10 0.05 -5.49
N LEU A 400 -20.99 1.05 -4.63
CA LEU A 400 -21.44 0.93 -3.25
C LEU A 400 -22.95 1.18 -3.21
N PRO A 401 -23.77 0.16 -2.92
CA PRO A 401 -24.85 0.32 -1.98
C PRO A 401 -24.46 -0.39 -0.70
N SER A 402 -24.86 0.14 0.45
CA SER A 402 -24.62 -0.46 1.78
C SER A 402 -24.97 -1.97 1.83
N ILE A 403 -25.91 -2.42 0.99
CA ILE A 403 -26.32 -3.82 0.81
C ILE A 403 -25.25 -4.66 0.10
N ALA A 404 -24.58 -4.15 -0.93
CA ALA A 404 -23.51 -4.88 -1.61
C ALA A 404 -22.28 -5.02 -0.71
N VAL A 405 -21.95 -3.99 0.09
CA VAL A 405 -20.92 -4.09 1.14
C VAL A 405 -21.31 -5.16 2.15
N ALA A 406 -22.57 -5.21 2.58
CA ALA A 406 -23.06 -6.26 3.47
C ALA A 406 -22.98 -7.65 2.83
N LEU A 407 -23.36 -7.82 1.57
CA LEU A 407 -23.30 -9.11 0.87
C LEU A 407 -21.87 -9.57 0.61
N LEU A 408 -20.97 -8.66 0.20
CA LEU A 408 -19.57 -9.00 -0.01
C LEU A 408 -18.83 -9.22 1.31
N ALA A 409 -19.21 -8.50 2.37
CA ALA A 409 -18.77 -8.77 3.73
C ALA A 409 -19.22 -10.15 4.17
N VAL A 410 -20.46 -10.54 3.88
CA VAL A 410 -20.97 -11.89 4.17
C VAL A 410 -20.20 -12.95 3.38
N VAL A 411 -19.96 -12.76 2.08
CA VAL A 411 -19.21 -13.73 1.25
C VAL A 411 -17.76 -13.82 1.70
N SER A 412 -17.11 -12.68 1.92
CA SER A 412 -15.71 -12.63 2.36
C SER A 412 -15.55 -13.16 3.77
N ALA A 413 -16.45 -12.82 4.70
CA ALA A 413 -16.48 -13.36 6.05
C ALA A 413 -16.83 -14.86 6.07
N ALA A 414 -17.73 -15.33 5.19
CA ALA A 414 -18.06 -16.75 5.06
C ALA A 414 -16.87 -17.55 4.53
N LEU A 415 -16.18 -17.06 3.49
CA LEU A 415 -14.95 -17.68 2.96
C LEU A 415 -13.84 -17.69 4.00
N VAL A 416 -13.62 -16.56 4.67
CA VAL A 416 -12.64 -16.43 5.75
C VAL A 416 -12.98 -17.36 6.92
N TRP A 417 -14.24 -17.43 7.33
CA TRP A 417 -14.69 -18.32 8.41
C TRP A 417 -14.54 -19.79 8.04
N LEU A 418 -14.93 -20.16 6.81
CA LEU A 418 -14.83 -21.54 6.32
C LEU A 418 -13.38 -21.98 6.23
N LEU A 419 -12.48 -21.11 5.74
CA LEU A 419 -11.04 -21.38 5.68
C LEU A 419 -10.38 -21.37 7.06
N ALA A 420 -10.74 -20.42 7.94
CA ALA A 420 -10.25 -20.40 9.31
C ALA A 420 -10.67 -21.65 10.09
N ARG A 421 -11.86 -22.21 9.81
CA ARG A 421 -12.32 -23.48 10.40
C ARG A 421 -11.53 -24.67 9.86
N LEU A 422 -11.25 -24.71 8.56
CA LEU A 422 -10.41 -25.73 7.93
C LEU A 422 -8.98 -25.73 8.49
N PHE A 423 -8.37 -24.56 8.69
CA PHE A 423 -7.03 -24.43 9.31
C PHE A 423 -7.04 -24.54 10.84
N GLY A 424 -8.15 -24.21 11.49
CA GLY A 424 -8.34 -24.35 12.93
C GLY A 424 -8.49 -25.81 13.37
N TRP A 425 -9.09 -26.65 12.53
CA TRP A 425 -9.17 -28.10 12.76
C TRP A 425 -7.79 -28.75 12.80
N SER A 426 -6.88 -28.42 11.86
CA SER A 426 -5.53 -28.97 11.88
C SER A 426 -4.69 -28.54 13.09
N SER A 427 -4.97 -27.36 13.64
CA SER A 427 -4.28 -26.82 14.82
C SER A 427 -4.82 -27.38 16.14
N ALA A 428 -6.12 -27.67 16.21
CA ALA A 428 -6.77 -28.26 17.38
C ALA A 428 -6.48 -29.77 17.48
N GLU A 429 -6.41 -30.49 16.36
CA GLU A 429 -5.98 -31.90 16.33
C GLU A 429 -4.50 -32.04 16.71
N ALA A 430 -3.62 -31.15 16.22
CA ALA A 430 -2.20 -31.14 16.59
C ALA A 430 -1.95 -30.83 18.09
N ALA A 431 -2.89 -30.13 18.75
CA ALA A 431 -2.81 -29.84 20.18
C ALA A 431 -3.47 -30.94 21.06
N GLY A 432 -4.33 -31.77 20.49
CA GLY A 432 -5.09 -32.81 21.20
C GLY A 432 -4.54 -34.23 21.06
N ASN A 433 -3.75 -34.52 20.02
CA ASN A 433 -3.19 -35.85 19.81
C ASN A 433 -1.86 -35.76 19.03
N PRO A 434 -0.71 -36.20 19.60
CA PRO A 434 0.58 -36.21 18.89
C PRO A 434 0.68 -37.30 17.79
N ALA A 435 -0.44 -37.90 17.39
CA ALA A 435 -0.53 -38.81 16.25
C ALA A 435 -0.36 -38.02 14.94
N THR A 436 0.89 -37.71 14.65
CA THR A 436 1.54 -37.62 13.33
C THR A 436 0.64 -37.23 12.16
N GLY A 437 0.93 -36.05 11.58
CA GLY A 437 0.34 -35.55 10.32
C GLY A 437 0.51 -36.46 9.09
N THR A 438 1.05 -37.67 9.23
CA THR A 438 0.96 -38.76 8.26
C THR A 438 -0.45 -39.30 8.09
N GLU A 439 -1.31 -39.28 9.13
CA GLU A 439 -2.68 -39.82 9.05
C GLU A 439 -3.60 -38.97 8.15
N VAL A 440 -3.47 -37.64 8.22
CA VAL A 440 -4.25 -36.70 7.40
C VAL A 440 -3.92 -36.83 5.92
N TRP A 441 -2.63 -37.00 5.57
CA TRP A 441 -2.24 -37.22 4.18
C TRP A 441 -2.68 -38.59 3.66
N THR A 442 -2.70 -39.63 4.51
CA THR A 442 -3.25 -40.95 4.12
C THR A 442 -4.76 -40.94 3.94
N GLU A 443 -5.49 -40.10 4.68
CA GLU A 443 -6.95 -39.98 4.52
C GLU A 443 -7.32 -39.15 3.29
N ILE A 444 -6.55 -38.09 2.99
CA ILE A 444 -6.67 -37.33 1.73
C ILE A 444 -6.30 -38.21 0.52
N ASP A 445 -5.25 -39.05 0.61
CA ASP A 445 -4.91 -40.04 -0.44
C ASP A 445 -5.97 -41.14 -0.59
N GLY A 446 -6.72 -41.43 0.47
CA GLY A 446 -7.88 -42.30 0.47
C GLY A 446 -9.07 -41.70 -0.29
N GLN A 447 -9.31 -40.40 -0.14
CA GLN A 447 -10.50 -39.73 -0.71
C GLN A 447 -10.27 -39.12 -2.10
N VAL A 448 -9.03 -38.86 -2.49
CA VAL A 448 -8.70 -38.14 -3.73
C VAL A 448 -8.02 -39.07 -4.74
N TRP A 449 -8.75 -39.49 -5.77
CA TRP A 449 -8.29 -40.54 -6.70
C TRP A 449 -7.02 -40.19 -7.50
N TRP A 450 -6.73 -38.90 -7.74
CA TRP A 450 -5.59 -38.46 -8.55
C TRP A 450 -4.25 -38.46 -7.81
N THR A 451 -4.21 -38.56 -6.48
CA THR A 451 -2.94 -38.63 -5.72
C THR A 451 -2.35 -40.03 -5.67
N ARG A 452 -3.13 -41.07 -6.02
CA ARG A 452 -2.69 -42.48 -6.03
C ARG A 452 -1.65 -42.82 -7.10
N GLY A 453 -1.39 -41.92 -8.06
CA GLY A 453 -0.53 -42.18 -9.21
C GLY A 453 0.95 -41.81 -9.05
N THR A 454 1.33 -41.02 -8.04
CA THR A 454 2.66 -40.36 -8.00
C THR A 454 3.76 -41.16 -7.29
N ARG A 455 3.46 -42.30 -6.66
CA ARG A 455 4.46 -43.12 -5.92
C ARG A 455 4.99 -44.37 -6.63
N ARG A 456 4.62 -44.66 -7.89
CA ARG A 456 5.10 -45.85 -8.63
C ARG A 456 6.36 -45.66 -9.49
N ARG A 457 7.21 -44.67 -9.18
CA ARG A 457 8.56 -44.59 -9.73
C ARG A 457 9.57 -44.33 -8.61
N GLY A 458 9.83 -45.39 -7.85
CA GLY A 458 11.08 -45.60 -7.11
C GLY A 458 11.89 -46.62 -7.88
#